data_AF-A0A5B0FQP1-F1
#
_entry.id   AF-A0A5B0FQP1-F1
#
_cell.length_a   1.000
_cell.length_b   1.000
_cell.length_c   1.000
_cell.angle_alpha   90.00
_cell.angle_beta   90.00
_cell.angle_gamma   90.00
#
_symmetry.space_group_name_H-M   'P 1'
#
loop_
_entity.id
_entity.type
_entity.pdbx_description
1 polymer ?
#
loop_
_entity_poly.entity_id
_entity_poly.type
_entity_poly.pdbx_seq_one_letter_code
_entity_poly.pdbx_strand_id
1 'polypeptide(L)'
;MKFQTVPDKMLLHLLYEGDANAFREIYQRFWKKMYLMALSKISDSEIVESIVQDVFLKLWERRATAQVENLEAYLISAVKYACINHIKSGLVHEKYVSYAFAGHSDRFCSTDEQLNAEELMVNIEERLRRFPEKAQRVFRLNKLENKSTKEISSQMNIPQRTVEHHIQLVVKALRFYLKDYF
;
A
#
# COMPACT_ATOMS: atom_id res chain seq x y z
N MET A 1 29.94 -7.17 5.39
CA MET A 1 29.53 -6.36 6.56
C MET A 1 28.37 -7.06 7.26
N LYS A 2 28.33 -7.10 8.59
CA LYS A 2 27.17 -7.63 9.33
C LYS A 2 26.10 -6.54 9.36
N PHE A 3 25.11 -6.63 8.47
CA PHE A 3 24.04 -5.63 8.38
C PHE A 3 22.99 -5.75 9.50
N GLN A 4 23.00 -6.85 10.28
CA GLN A 4 22.04 -7.13 11.37
C GLN A 4 21.95 -6.08 12.49
N THR A 5 22.97 -5.24 12.68
CA THR A 5 22.98 -4.18 13.71
C THR A 5 22.88 -2.77 13.13
N VAL A 6 22.74 -2.65 11.81
CA VAL A 6 22.71 -1.36 11.11
C VAL A 6 21.33 -0.71 11.30
N PRO A 7 21.23 0.57 11.71
CA PRO A 7 19.96 1.27 11.84
C PRO A 7 19.22 1.37 10.51
N ASP A 8 17.89 1.34 10.54
CA ASP A 8 17.07 1.35 9.32
C ASP A 8 17.31 2.58 8.43
N LYS A 9 17.64 3.74 9.02
CA LYS A 9 18.03 4.94 8.26
C LYS A 9 19.28 4.73 7.41
N MET A 10 20.25 3.99 7.93
CA MET A 10 21.50 3.69 7.22
C MET A 10 21.25 2.61 6.15
N LEU A 11 20.41 1.61 6.44
CA LEU A 11 19.97 0.65 5.42
C LEU A 11 19.22 1.33 4.27
N LEU A 12 18.37 2.31 4.57
CA LEU A 12 17.69 3.12 3.56
C LEU A 12 18.67 3.93 2.71
N HIS A 13 19.68 4.54 3.31
CA HIS A 13 20.72 5.25 2.56
C HIS A 13 21.44 4.33 1.57
N LEU A 14 21.91 3.17 2.05
CA LEU A 14 22.59 2.19 1.22
C LEU A 14 21.67 1.59 0.15
N LEU A 15 20.38 1.42 0.46
CA LEU A 15 19.37 1.02 -0.51
C LEU A 15 19.24 2.05 -1.65
N TYR A 16 19.26 3.35 -1.34
CA TYR A 16 19.18 4.42 -2.33
C TYR A 16 20.42 4.46 -3.25
N GLU A 17 21.58 4.09 -2.73
CA GLU A 17 22.82 3.91 -3.50
C GLU A 17 22.82 2.61 -4.34
N GLY A 18 21.80 1.77 -4.19
CA GLY A 18 21.65 0.53 -4.95
C GLY A 18 22.37 -0.68 -4.35
N ASP A 19 22.72 -0.66 -3.06
CA ASP A 19 23.33 -1.81 -2.40
C ASP A 19 22.31 -2.94 -2.21
N ALA A 20 22.49 -4.02 -2.96
CA ALA A 20 21.65 -5.21 -2.89
C ALA A 20 21.72 -5.92 -1.52
N ASN A 21 22.81 -5.77 -0.76
CA ASN A 21 22.93 -6.33 0.58
C ASN A 21 22.07 -5.57 1.59
N ALA A 22 21.96 -4.24 1.45
CA ALA A 22 21.05 -3.44 2.26
C ALA A 22 19.59 -3.85 2.00
N PHE A 23 19.22 -4.05 0.73
CA PHE A 23 17.89 -4.59 0.39
C PHE A 23 17.64 -5.97 0.98
N ARG A 24 18.62 -6.88 0.87
CA ARG A 24 18.51 -8.23 1.45
C ARG A 24 18.28 -8.18 2.96
N GLU A 25 19.00 -7.32 3.67
CA GLU A 25 18.83 -7.14 5.11
C GLU A 25 17.43 -6.60 5.44
N ILE A 26 16.97 -5.57 4.72
CA ILE A 26 15.62 -5.02 4.86
C ILE A 26 14.57 -6.12 4.66
N TYR A 27 14.72 -6.93 3.61
CA TYR A 27 13.82 -8.04 3.35
C TYR A 27 13.83 -9.03 4.52
N GLN A 28 15.00 -9.50 4.97
CA GLN A 28 15.11 -10.45 6.08
C GLN A 28 14.48 -9.94 7.38
N ARG A 29 14.63 -8.65 7.70
CA ARG A 29 14.08 -8.04 8.91
C ARG A 29 12.56 -7.93 8.88
N PHE A 30 12.01 -7.47 7.76
CA PHE A 30 10.61 -7.04 7.72
C PHE A 30 9.67 -8.06 7.07
N TRP A 31 10.18 -8.98 6.24
CA TRP A 31 9.38 -9.96 5.49
C TRP A 31 8.39 -10.70 6.39
N LYS A 32 8.88 -11.38 7.43
CA LYS A 32 8.04 -12.20 8.31
C LYS A 32 6.95 -11.37 8.98
N LYS A 33 7.27 -10.15 9.42
CA LYS A 33 6.31 -9.25 10.05
C LYS A 33 5.23 -8.80 9.06
N MET A 34 5.63 -8.44 7.84
CA MET A 34 4.69 -8.05 6.79
C MET A 34 3.80 -9.20 6.35
N TYR A 35 4.38 -10.39 6.21
CA TYR A 35 3.67 -11.63 5.87
C TYR A 35 2.62 -12.00 6.91
N LEU A 36 2.98 -12.02 8.20
CA LEU A 36 2.01 -12.31 9.27
C LEU A 36 0.89 -11.26 9.36
N MET A 37 1.22 -9.99 9.14
CA MET A 37 0.22 -8.92 9.08
C MET A 37 -0.75 -9.12 7.91
N ALA A 38 -0.25 -9.46 6.73
CA ALA A 38 -1.08 -9.70 5.55
C ALA A 38 -1.92 -10.99 5.68
N LEU A 39 -1.38 -12.04 6.29
CA LEU A 39 -2.12 -13.28 6.62
C LEU A 39 -3.31 -13.01 7.56
N SER A 40 -3.20 -12.01 8.44
CA SER A 40 -4.35 -11.59 9.28
C SER A 40 -5.46 -10.89 8.50
N LYS A 41 -5.32 -10.73 7.18
CA LYS A 41 -6.25 -10.03 6.29
C LYS A 41 -6.68 -10.88 5.10
N ILE A 42 -5.82 -11.78 4.63
CA ILE A 42 -6.06 -12.68 3.51
C ILE A 42 -5.61 -14.07 3.96
N SER A 43 -6.53 -15.03 3.96
CA SER A 43 -6.26 -16.40 4.45
C SER A 43 -5.42 -17.23 3.49
N ASP A 44 -5.37 -16.85 2.21
CA ASP A 44 -4.57 -17.51 1.18
C ASP A 44 -3.10 -17.10 1.30
N SER A 45 -2.25 -18.05 1.71
CA SER A 45 -0.83 -17.84 1.92
C SER A 45 -0.06 -17.52 0.64
N GLU A 46 -0.45 -18.09 -0.51
CA GLU A 46 0.24 -17.85 -1.79
C GLU A 46 -0.01 -16.41 -2.26
N ILE A 47 -1.24 -15.94 -2.12
CA ILE A 47 -1.61 -14.55 -2.42
C ILE A 47 -0.88 -13.59 -1.48
N VAL A 48 -0.82 -13.92 -0.19
CA VAL A 48 -0.10 -13.08 0.78
C VAL A 48 1.39 -13.02 0.47
N GLU A 49 2.02 -14.15 0.15
CA GLU A 49 3.42 -14.20 -0.25
C GLU A 49 3.68 -13.31 -1.48
N SER A 50 2.84 -13.43 -2.51
CA SER A 50 2.92 -12.59 -3.72
C SER A 50 2.77 -11.11 -3.41
N ILE A 51 1.78 -10.72 -2.59
CA ILE A 51 1.56 -9.31 -2.20
C ILE A 51 2.78 -8.73 -1.50
N VAL A 52 3.33 -9.46 -0.53
CA VAL A 52 4.48 -8.97 0.24
C VAL A 52 5.70 -8.90 -0.67
N GLN A 53 5.91 -9.90 -1.53
CA GLN A 53 7.02 -9.90 -2.50
C GLN A 53 6.95 -8.70 -3.45
N ASP A 54 5.77 -8.41 -3.99
CA ASP A 54 5.53 -7.24 -4.85
C ASP A 54 5.84 -5.93 -4.16
N VAL A 55 5.51 -5.79 -2.86
CA VAL A 55 5.82 -4.58 -2.10
C VAL A 55 7.33 -4.39 -1.96
N PHE A 56 8.08 -5.46 -1.65
CA PHE A 56 9.53 -5.37 -1.57
C PHE A 56 10.18 -5.13 -2.94
N LEU A 57 9.68 -5.76 -4.01
CA LEU A 57 10.14 -5.49 -5.38
C LEU A 57 9.93 -4.02 -5.75
N LYS A 58 8.76 -3.46 -5.49
CA LYS A 58 8.47 -2.03 -5.72
C LYS A 58 9.38 -1.11 -4.92
N LEU A 59 9.72 -1.49 -3.68
CA LEU A 59 10.70 -0.75 -2.88
C LEU A 59 12.08 -0.74 -3.56
N TRP A 60 12.53 -1.90 -4.07
CA TRP A 60 13.80 -2.01 -4.78
C TRP A 60 13.80 -1.23 -6.09
N GLU A 61 12.77 -1.36 -6.92
CA GLU A 61 12.65 -0.64 -8.20
C GLU A 61 12.69 0.87 -8.00
N ARG A 62 12.01 1.36 -6.96
CA ARG A 62 11.89 2.79 -6.69
C ARG A 62 13.00 3.33 -5.78
N ARG A 63 13.98 2.52 -5.40
CA ARG A 63 15.06 2.89 -4.45
C ARG A 63 15.71 4.24 -4.76
N ALA A 64 15.94 4.58 -6.02
CA ALA A 64 16.59 5.84 -6.38
C ALA A 64 15.69 7.09 -6.20
N THR A 65 14.38 6.92 -6.05
CA THR A 65 13.39 8.01 -6.00
C THR A 65 12.49 7.99 -4.77
N ALA A 66 12.51 6.89 -4.01
CA ALA A 66 11.68 6.74 -2.82
C ALA A 66 12.21 7.65 -1.71
N GLN A 67 11.36 8.53 -1.18
CA GLN A 67 11.65 9.30 0.03
C GLN A 67 10.97 8.63 1.21
N VAL A 68 11.62 7.62 1.77
CA VAL A 68 11.16 6.89 2.95
C VAL A 68 11.92 7.40 4.17
N GLU A 69 11.21 8.01 5.11
CA GLU A 69 11.77 8.46 6.39
C GLU A 69 11.73 7.36 7.46
N ASN A 70 10.67 6.54 7.44
CA ASN A 70 10.47 5.41 8.33
C ASN A 70 10.10 4.18 7.49
N LEU A 71 11.05 3.25 7.39
CA LEU A 71 10.94 2.06 6.55
C LEU A 71 9.81 1.14 7.00
N GLU A 72 9.68 0.91 8.30
CA GLU A 72 8.65 0.04 8.85
C GLU A 72 7.25 0.59 8.59
N ALA A 73 7.02 1.87 8.90
CA ALA A 73 5.73 2.51 8.67
C ALA A 73 5.34 2.53 7.18
N TYR A 74 6.33 2.70 6.29
CA TYR A 74 6.14 2.61 4.85
C TYR A 74 5.70 1.21 4.43
N LEU A 75 6.42 0.17 4.86
CA LEU A 75 6.13 -1.23 4.51
C LEU A 75 4.75 -1.66 5.02
N ILE A 76 4.41 -1.33 6.28
CA ILE A 76 3.09 -1.61 6.86
C ILE A 76 2.00 -0.98 6.00
N SER A 77 2.16 0.30 5.63
CA SER A 77 1.16 1.02 4.82
C SER A 77 1.02 0.42 3.42
N ALA A 78 2.14 0.09 2.78
CA ALA A 78 2.16 -0.47 1.43
C ALA A 78 1.51 -1.86 1.38
N VAL A 79 1.85 -2.75 2.33
CA VAL A 79 1.28 -4.10 2.41
C VAL A 79 -0.21 -4.04 2.74
N LYS A 80 -0.61 -3.24 3.73
CA LYS A 80 -2.04 -3.06 4.08
C LYS A 80 -2.83 -2.60 2.86
N TYR A 81 -2.28 -1.65 2.10
CA TYR A 81 -2.94 -1.15 0.91
C TYR A 81 -3.03 -2.18 -0.21
N ALA A 82 -1.97 -2.97 -0.41
CA ALA A 82 -1.97 -4.05 -1.39
C ALA A 82 -2.99 -5.15 -1.03
N CYS A 83 -3.09 -5.55 0.24
CA CYS A 83 -4.14 -6.46 0.73
C CYS A 83 -5.54 -5.91 0.44
N ILE A 84 -5.78 -4.63 0.75
CA ILE A 84 -7.07 -3.98 0.49
C ILE A 84 -7.41 -3.99 -1.01
N ASN A 85 -6.45 -3.67 -1.88
CA ASN A 85 -6.67 -3.69 -3.33
C ASN A 85 -6.97 -5.08 -3.84
N HIS A 86 -6.27 -6.10 -3.33
CA HIS A 86 -6.53 -7.48 -3.68
C HIS A 86 -7.96 -7.89 -3.30
N ILE A 87 -8.36 -7.63 -2.05
CA ILE A 87 -9.72 -7.91 -1.56
C ILE A 87 -10.76 -7.18 -2.42
N LYS A 88 -10.53 -5.90 -2.75
CA LYS A 88 -11.44 -5.13 -3.60
C LYS A 88 -11.58 -5.72 -5.01
N SER A 89 -10.47 -6.11 -5.64
CA SER A 89 -10.49 -6.75 -6.97
C SER A 89 -11.25 -8.08 -6.93
N GLY A 90 -11.09 -8.86 -5.85
CA GLY A 90 -11.86 -10.06 -5.58
C GLY A 90 -13.36 -9.78 -5.41
N LEU A 91 -13.74 -8.78 -4.62
CA LEU A 91 -15.15 -8.40 -4.41
C LEU A 91 -15.83 -7.86 -5.67
N VAL A 92 -15.09 -7.11 -6.50
CA VAL A 92 -15.60 -6.69 -7.81
C VAL A 92 -15.80 -7.92 -8.68
N HIS A 93 -14.82 -8.83 -8.74
CA HIS A 93 -14.94 -10.06 -9.49
C HIS A 93 -16.10 -10.93 -8.99
N GLU A 94 -16.27 -11.12 -7.68
CA GLU A 94 -17.41 -11.83 -7.09
C GLU A 94 -18.74 -11.13 -7.35
N LYS A 95 -18.81 -9.80 -7.36
CA LYS A 95 -20.05 -9.08 -7.74
C LYS A 95 -20.38 -9.33 -9.21
N TYR A 96 -19.39 -9.31 -10.09
CA TYR A 96 -19.60 -9.62 -11.51
C TYR A 96 -19.97 -11.11 -11.72
N VAL A 97 -19.30 -12.02 -11.03
CA VAL A 97 -19.57 -13.46 -11.08
C VAL A 97 -20.93 -13.78 -10.45
N SER A 98 -21.28 -13.23 -9.30
CA SER A 98 -22.61 -13.43 -8.68
C SER A 98 -23.75 -12.81 -9.48
N TYR A 99 -23.53 -11.69 -10.17
CA TYR A 99 -24.49 -11.19 -11.17
C TYR A 99 -24.60 -12.11 -12.40
N ALA A 100 -23.49 -12.74 -12.82
CA ALA A 100 -23.50 -13.71 -13.92
C ALA A 100 -24.02 -15.10 -13.52
N PHE A 101 -23.93 -15.46 -12.23
CA PHE A 101 -24.27 -16.75 -11.62
C PHE A 101 -25.37 -16.62 -10.56
N ALA A 102 -26.33 -15.72 -10.74
CA ALA A 102 -27.47 -15.47 -9.83
C ALA A 102 -28.46 -16.66 -9.74
N GLY A 103 -27.95 -17.86 -9.50
CA GLY A 103 -28.69 -19.09 -9.31
C GLY A 103 -28.22 -19.95 -8.14
N HIS A 104 -27.00 -19.82 -7.58
CA HIS A 104 -26.56 -20.72 -6.50
C HIS A 104 -25.75 -19.99 -5.39
N SER A 105 -26.32 -20.01 -4.19
CA SER A 105 -25.73 -19.72 -2.86
C SER A 105 -24.50 -20.62 -2.59
N ASP A 106 -23.57 -20.38 -1.67
CA ASP A 106 -23.59 -19.75 -0.34
C ASP A 106 -22.19 -19.18 -0.01
N ARG A 107 -22.16 -18.11 0.79
CA ARG A 107 -20.93 -17.42 1.22
C ARG A 107 -20.26 -18.15 2.38
N PHE A 108 -19.00 -18.52 2.18
CA PHE A 108 -18.03 -18.69 3.25
C PHE A 108 -17.37 -17.35 3.61
N CYS A 109 -16.91 -17.26 4.86
CA CYS A 109 -16.03 -16.26 5.47
C CYS A 109 -16.70 -15.19 6.36
N SER A 110 -16.07 -14.98 7.52
CA SER A 110 -16.55 -14.35 8.75
C SER A 110 -16.96 -12.88 8.60
N THR A 111 -18.19 -12.61 9.01
CA THR A 111 -18.89 -11.32 8.91
C THR A 111 -18.21 -10.17 9.65
N ASP A 112 -17.55 -10.40 10.79
CA ASP A 112 -17.07 -9.31 11.66
C ASP A 112 -15.77 -8.62 11.21
N GLU A 113 -14.83 -9.36 10.59
CA GLU A 113 -13.56 -8.78 10.12
C GLU A 113 -13.72 -8.07 8.77
N GLN A 114 -14.63 -8.59 7.94
CA GLN A 114 -15.01 -8.00 6.65
C GLN A 114 -15.74 -6.67 6.87
N LEU A 115 -16.64 -6.60 7.87
CA LEU A 115 -17.32 -5.37 8.26
C LEU A 115 -16.36 -4.26 8.71
N ASN A 116 -15.38 -4.57 9.56
CA ASN A 116 -14.40 -3.58 10.04
C ASN A 116 -13.49 -3.03 8.92
N ALA A 117 -13.11 -3.88 7.95
CA ALA A 117 -12.29 -3.46 6.81
C ALA A 117 -13.10 -2.64 5.79
N GLU A 118 -14.36 -3.04 5.54
CA GLU A 118 -15.28 -2.31 4.67
C GLU A 118 -15.62 -0.93 5.26
N GLU A 119 -15.93 -0.84 6.56
CA GLU A 119 -16.17 0.44 7.24
C GLU A 119 -14.94 1.35 7.19
N LEU A 120 -13.74 0.82 7.47
CA LEU A 120 -12.51 1.60 7.37
C LEU A 120 -12.27 2.10 5.95
N MET A 121 -12.57 1.30 4.93
CA MET A 121 -12.39 1.72 3.54
C MET A 121 -13.45 2.70 3.08
N VAL A 122 -14.72 2.53 3.49
CA VAL A 122 -15.79 3.51 3.26
C VAL A 122 -15.39 4.84 3.88
N ASN A 123 -14.88 4.83 5.12
CA ASN A 123 -14.39 6.02 5.78
C ASN A 123 -13.19 6.66 5.04
N ILE A 124 -12.23 5.88 4.58
CA ILE A 124 -11.10 6.40 3.78
C ILE A 124 -11.58 6.97 2.44
N GLU A 125 -12.50 6.30 1.74
CA GLU A 125 -13.12 6.77 0.48
C GLU A 125 -13.91 8.05 0.67
N GLU A 126 -14.76 8.12 1.70
CA GLU A 126 -15.54 9.31 2.03
C GLU A 126 -14.64 10.51 2.36
N ARG A 127 -13.54 10.28 3.06
CA ARG A 127 -12.57 11.34 3.36
C ARG A 127 -11.78 11.72 2.11
N LEU A 128 -11.42 10.76 1.27
CA LEU A 128 -10.82 11.04 -0.03
C LEU A 128 -11.74 11.92 -0.89
N ARG A 129 -13.05 11.67 -0.89
CA ARG A 129 -14.04 12.48 -1.62
C ARG A 129 -14.10 13.95 -1.18
N ARG A 130 -13.62 14.28 0.03
CA ARG A 130 -13.53 15.68 0.51
C ARG A 130 -12.40 16.47 -0.13
N PHE A 131 -11.47 15.80 -0.81
CA PHE A 131 -10.40 16.46 -1.56
C PHE A 131 -10.85 16.76 -3.00
N PRO A 132 -10.26 17.77 -3.65
CA PRO A 132 -10.48 17.99 -5.08
C PRO A 132 -10.13 16.73 -5.89
N GLU A 133 -10.88 16.45 -6.96
CA GLU A 133 -10.69 15.25 -7.79
C GLU A 133 -9.24 15.06 -8.26
N LYS A 134 -8.53 16.17 -8.54
CA LYS A 134 -7.11 16.15 -8.90
C LYS A 134 -6.24 15.58 -7.78
N ALA A 135 -6.49 15.95 -6.53
CA ALA A 135 -5.74 15.44 -5.39
C ALA A 135 -6.06 13.97 -5.11
N GLN A 136 -7.33 13.58 -5.24
CA GLN A 136 -7.74 12.17 -5.16
C GLN A 136 -7.04 11.33 -6.21
N ARG A 137 -7.01 11.81 -7.45
CA ARG A 137 -6.41 11.12 -8.59
C ARG A 137 -4.89 11.04 -8.47
N VAL A 138 -4.23 12.12 -8.04
CA VAL A 138 -2.81 12.12 -7.73
C VAL A 138 -2.48 11.10 -6.63
N PHE A 139 -3.26 11.07 -5.55
CA PHE A 139 -3.06 10.11 -4.46
C PHE A 139 -3.23 8.66 -4.94
N ARG A 140 -4.28 8.39 -5.74
CA ARG A 140 -4.53 7.09 -6.37
C ARG A 140 -3.39 6.68 -7.31
N LEU A 141 -2.97 7.56 -8.21
CA LEU A 141 -1.85 7.28 -9.13
C LEU A 141 -0.55 7.00 -8.38
N ASN A 142 -0.31 7.72 -7.28
CA ASN A 142 0.89 7.56 -6.47
C ASN A 142 0.86 6.29 -5.59
N LYS A 143 -0.29 5.98 -4.99
CA LYS A 143 -0.44 4.89 -4.00
C LYS A 143 -0.98 3.57 -4.57
N LEU A 144 -1.93 3.61 -5.52
CA LEU A 144 -2.46 2.42 -6.23
C LEU A 144 -1.53 2.02 -7.36
N GLU A 145 -1.29 2.96 -8.26
CA GLU A 145 -0.59 2.69 -9.51
C GLU A 145 0.93 2.88 -9.38
N ASN A 146 1.41 3.25 -8.18
CA ASN A 146 2.83 3.41 -7.86
C ASN A 146 3.60 4.36 -8.80
N LYS A 147 2.93 5.31 -9.42
CA LYS A 147 3.57 6.29 -10.31
C LYS A 147 4.38 7.31 -9.53
N SER A 148 5.53 7.70 -10.06
CA SER A 148 6.38 8.76 -9.53
C SER A 148 5.73 10.13 -9.70
N THR A 149 6.16 11.08 -8.87
CA THR A 149 5.73 12.48 -8.98
C THR A 149 5.93 13.01 -10.41
N LYS A 150 7.03 12.60 -11.06
CA LYS A 150 7.37 12.96 -12.44
C LYS A 150 6.38 12.35 -13.44
N GLU A 151 6.08 11.06 -13.34
CA GLU A 151 5.11 10.39 -14.22
C GLU A 151 3.70 10.97 -14.04
N ILE A 152 3.29 11.26 -12.80
CA ILE A 152 1.99 11.87 -12.51
C ILE A 152 1.94 13.31 -13.03
N SER A 153 3.02 14.06 -12.88
CA SER A 153 3.16 15.42 -13.41
C SER A 153 3.00 15.44 -14.92
N SER A 154 3.67 14.53 -15.64
CA SER A 154 3.53 14.36 -17.08
C SER A 154 2.14 13.88 -17.48
N GLN A 155 1.56 12.93 -16.76
CA GLN A 155 0.24 12.36 -17.08
C GLN A 155 -0.90 13.35 -16.83
N MET A 156 -0.81 14.16 -15.77
CA MET A 156 -1.87 15.10 -15.37
C MET A 156 -1.60 16.54 -15.82
N ASN A 157 -0.49 16.77 -16.51
CA ASN A 157 -0.03 18.09 -16.97
C ASN A 157 -0.05 19.15 -15.86
N ILE A 158 0.49 18.79 -14.69
CA ILE A 158 0.60 19.67 -13.51
C ILE A 158 2.05 19.66 -12.99
N PRO A 159 2.54 20.76 -12.38
CA PRO A 159 3.91 20.79 -11.85
C PRO A 159 4.16 19.68 -10.82
N GLN A 160 5.36 19.10 -10.80
CA GLN A 160 5.74 18.08 -9.81
C GLN A 160 5.54 18.56 -8.36
N ARG A 161 5.85 19.83 -8.07
CA ARG A 161 5.57 20.45 -6.77
C ARG A 161 4.09 20.41 -6.39
N THR A 162 3.19 20.56 -7.37
CA THR A 162 1.75 20.47 -7.17
C THR A 162 1.31 19.03 -6.90
N VAL A 163 1.93 18.06 -7.57
CA VAL A 163 1.72 16.62 -7.30
C VAL A 163 2.16 16.27 -5.88
N GLU A 164 3.36 16.67 -5.46
CA GLU A 164 3.86 16.49 -4.09
C GLU A 164 2.92 17.12 -3.06
N HIS A 165 2.50 18.36 -3.30
CA HIS A 165 1.58 19.06 -2.43
C HIS A 165 0.25 18.29 -2.27
N HIS A 166 -0.32 17.79 -3.38
CA HIS A 166 -1.53 16.97 -3.33
C HIS A 166 -1.33 15.66 -2.56
N ILE A 167 -0.20 14.97 -2.73
CA ILE A 167 0.11 13.75 -1.98
C ILE A 167 0.21 14.07 -0.48
N GLN A 168 0.98 15.09 -0.11
CA GLN A 168 1.18 15.49 1.29
C GLN A 168 -0.13 15.89 1.95
N LEU A 169 -0.98 16.65 1.24
CA LEU A 169 -2.26 17.12 1.74
C LEU A 169 -3.21 15.96 2.06
N VAL A 170 -3.32 14.98 1.16
CA VAL A 170 -4.16 13.78 1.37
C VAL A 170 -3.57 12.87 2.45
N VAL A 171 -2.26 12.63 2.44
CA VAL A 171 -1.58 11.79 3.45
C VAL A 171 -1.71 12.39 4.85
N LYS A 172 -1.51 13.70 5.01
CA LYS A 172 -1.62 14.37 6.31
C LYS A 172 -3.01 14.23 6.90
N ALA A 173 -4.04 14.38 6.08
CA ALA A 173 -5.42 14.25 6.52
C ALA A 173 -5.79 12.81 6.86
N LEU A 174 -5.35 11.83 6.06
CA LEU A 174 -5.57 10.41 6.36
C LEU A 174 -4.80 9.97 7.62
N ARG A 175 -3.59 10.49 7.85
CA ARG A 175 -2.76 10.17 9.02
C ARG A 175 -3.38 10.68 10.33
N PHE A 176 -4.03 11.84 10.32
CA PHE A 176 -4.74 12.35 11.50
C PHE A 176 -5.90 11.43 11.90
N TYR A 177 -6.59 10.85 10.91
CA TYR A 177 -7.77 10.02 11.12
C TYR A 177 -7.44 8.57 11.45
N LEU A 178 -6.39 8.01 10.83
CA LEU A 178 -5.93 6.66 11.15
C LEU A 178 -5.36 6.57 12.56
N LYS A 179 -5.03 7.70 13.21
CA LYS A 179 -4.55 7.76 14.58
C LYS A 179 -5.57 7.25 15.61
N ASP A 180 -6.86 7.30 15.29
CA ASP A 180 -7.95 6.80 16.13
C ASP A 180 -8.26 5.31 15.90
N TYR A 181 -7.63 4.69 14.89
CA TYR A 181 -7.74 3.26 14.57
C TYR A 181 -6.51 2.45 15.02
N PHE A 182 -5.59 3.08 15.76
CA PHE A 182 -4.42 2.47 16.42
C PHE A 182 -4.52 2.71 17.93
#